data_AF-A0A1Z7M588-F1
#
_entry.id   AF-A0A1Z7M588-F1
#
_cell.length_a   1.000
_cell.length_b   1.000
_cell.length_c   1.000
_cell.angle_alpha   90.00
_cell.angle_beta   90.00
_cell.angle_gamma   90.00
#
_symmetry.space_group_name_H-M   'P 1'
#
loop_
_entity.id
_entity.type
_entity.pdbx_description
1 polymer ?
#
loop_
_entity_poly.entity_id
_entity_poly.type
_entity_poly.pdbx_seq_one_letter_code
_entity_poly.pdbx_strand_id
1 'polypeptide(L)'
;MNPYFKLSEAESYVFYKVPKALFTEEKYKPVSTDAKMLYGLLLDRMHLSAKNGWTDKRGRIYQFFTVKEAQEKLRFGHEKICRLFSELEQADLIVRKRQGQGKPNIIYLKKF
;
A
#
# COMPACT_ATOMS: atom_id res chain seq x y z
N MET A 1 -23.74 -12.11 -17.05
CA MET A 1 -22.70 -13.13 -16.78
C MET A 1 -21.41 -12.61 -17.38
N ASN A 2 -20.30 -12.64 -16.65
CA ASN A 2 -19.03 -12.08 -17.13
C ASN A 2 -18.34 -13.07 -18.11
N PRO A 3 -17.67 -12.59 -19.17
CA PRO A 3 -16.97 -13.47 -20.11
C PRO A 3 -15.69 -14.07 -19.51
N TYR A 4 -15.27 -15.22 -20.02
CA TYR A 4 -13.97 -15.82 -19.70
C TYR A 4 -12.84 -15.06 -20.39
N PHE A 5 -11.68 -14.99 -19.74
CA PHE A 5 -10.46 -14.45 -20.34
C PHE A 5 -10.02 -15.28 -21.54
N LYS A 6 -9.69 -14.62 -22.65
CA LYS A 6 -9.04 -15.23 -23.80
C LYS A 6 -7.52 -15.09 -23.68
N LEU A 7 -6.78 -15.96 -24.36
CA LEU A 7 -5.32 -15.93 -24.38
C LEU A 7 -4.77 -14.58 -24.86
N SER A 8 -5.44 -13.95 -25.83
CA SER A 8 -5.10 -12.63 -26.36
C SER A 8 -5.23 -11.49 -25.34
N GLU A 9 -5.96 -11.71 -24.25
CA GLU A 9 -6.22 -10.70 -23.23
C GLU A 9 -5.31 -10.85 -22.01
N ALA A 10 -4.55 -11.96 -21.91
CA ALA A 10 -3.78 -12.31 -20.71
C ALA A 10 -2.82 -11.21 -20.21
N GLU A 11 -2.34 -10.34 -21.09
CA GLU A 11 -1.35 -9.30 -20.77
C GLU A 11 -1.94 -7.88 -20.65
N SER A 12 -3.22 -7.68 -20.95
CA SER A 12 -3.81 -6.33 -21.12
C SER A 12 -4.34 -5.68 -19.84
N TYR A 13 -4.01 -6.21 -18.67
CA TYR A 13 -4.62 -5.77 -17.41
C TYR A 13 -3.65 -5.00 -16.50
N VAL A 14 -4.21 -4.04 -15.78
CA VAL A 14 -3.52 -3.34 -14.69
C VAL A 14 -3.76 -4.11 -13.40
N PHE A 15 -2.69 -4.55 -12.76
CA PHE A 15 -2.74 -5.36 -11.55
C PHE A 15 -2.20 -4.61 -10.36
N TYR A 16 -2.81 -4.80 -9.19
CA TYR A 16 -2.13 -4.51 -7.93
C TYR A 16 -1.09 -5.60 -7.66
N LYS A 17 0.16 -5.19 -7.46
CA LYS A 17 1.27 -6.10 -7.16
C LYS A 17 1.42 -6.22 -5.64
N VAL A 18 1.25 -7.44 -5.12
CA VAL A 18 1.59 -7.77 -3.74
C VAL A 18 2.82 -8.67 -3.74
N PRO A 19 3.90 -8.34 -3.00
CA PRO A 19 5.09 -9.17 -2.97
C PRO A 19 4.82 -10.55 -2.39
N LYS A 20 5.30 -11.59 -3.08
CA LYS A 20 5.19 -12.99 -2.61
C LYS A 20 5.86 -13.18 -1.24
N ALA A 21 6.93 -12.44 -0.96
CA ALA A 21 7.63 -12.41 0.32
C ALA A 21 6.68 -12.23 1.52
N LEU A 22 5.62 -11.42 1.38
CA LEU A 22 4.64 -11.21 2.45
C LEU A 22 3.84 -12.48 2.80
N PHE A 23 3.81 -13.47 1.90
CA PHE A 23 3.11 -14.75 2.11
C PHE A 23 4.07 -15.90 2.40
N THR A 24 5.34 -15.78 2.04
CA THR A 24 6.33 -16.86 2.15
C THR A 24 7.30 -16.71 3.31
N GLU A 25 7.58 -15.48 3.76
CA GLU A 25 8.53 -15.24 4.85
C GLU A 25 7.84 -15.24 6.22
N GLU A 26 8.41 -15.97 7.18
CA GLU A 26 7.84 -16.16 8.51
C GLU A 26 7.63 -14.83 9.27
N LYS A 27 8.50 -13.83 9.08
CA LYS A 27 8.35 -12.51 9.72
C LYS A 27 7.05 -11.77 9.33
N TYR A 28 6.45 -12.10 8.18
CA TYR A 28 5.20 -11.48 7.70
C TYR A 28 3.97 -12.37 7.85
N LYS A 29 4.13 -13.55 8.45
CA LYS A 29 3.02 -14.46 8.78
C LYS A 29 1.96 -13.83 9.68
N PRO A 30 2.30 -12.97 10.68
CA PRO A 30 1.29 -12.31 11.51
C PRO A 30 0.52 -11.21 10.79
N VAL A 31 1.00 -10.71 9.65
CA VAL A 31 0.35 -9.65 8.89
C VAL A 31 -0.89 -10.21 8.21
N SER A 32 -2.06 -9.60 8.42
CA SER A 32 -3.29 -10.06 7.79
C SER A 32 -3.24 -9.94 6.26
N THR A 33 -4.01 -10.77 5.57
CA THR A 33 -4.14 -10.69 4.11
C THR A 33 -4.63 -9.31 3.66
N ASP A 34 -5.57 -8.71 4.39
CA ASP A 34 -6.06 -7.36 4.09
C ASP A 34 -4.97 -6.30 4.23
N ALA A 35 -4.09 -6.41 5.24
CA ALA A 35 -2.95 -5.51 5.39
C ALA A 35 -1.94 -5.71 4.24
N LYS A 36 -1.69 -6.95 3.81
CA LYS A 36 -0.86 -7.25 2.62
C LYS A 36 -1.44 -6.63 1.34
N MET A 37 -2.77 -6.66 1.19
CA MET A 37 -3.45 -5.99 0.08
C MET A 37 -3.31 -4.46 0.15
N LEU A 38 -3.46 -3.87 1.35
CA LEU A 38 -3.19 -2.45 1.56
C LEU A 38 -1.75 -2.09 1.19
N TYR A 39 -0.77 -2.92 1.54
CA TYR A 39 0.62 -2.72 1.11
C TYR A 39 0.78 -2.75 -0.42
N GLY A 40 0.06 -3.63 -1.13
CA GLY A 40 0.01 -3.62 -2.60
C GLY A 40 -0.55 -2.32 -3.19
N LEU A 41 -1.61 -1.77 -2.60
CA LEU A 41 -2.15 -0.46 -2.99
C LEU A 41 -1.14 0.67 -2.73
N LEU A 42 -0.42 0.61 -1.62
CA LEU A 42 0.61 1.58 -1.28
C LEU A 42 1.79 1.50 -2.26
N LEU A 43 2.20 0.29 -2.68
CA LEU A 43 3.24 0.10 -3.70
C LEU A 43 2.82 0.71 -5.04
N ASP A 44 1.60 0.48 -5.49
CA ASP A 44 1.09 1.09 -6.73
C ASP A 44 1.15 2.62 -6.65
N ARG A 45 0.67 3.19 -5.54
CA ARG A 45 0.72 4.64 -5.29
C ARG A 45 2.16 5.18 -5.21
N MET A 46 3.09 4.41 -4.67
CA MET A 46 4.52 4.75 -4.57
C MET A 46 5.15 4.92 -5.97
N HIS A 47 4.80 4.07 -6.94
CA HIS A 47 5.26 4.22 -8.32
C HIS A 47 4.80 5.55 -8.93
N LEU A 48 3.56 5.98 -8.64
CA LEU A 48 3.08 7.29 -9.06
C LEU A 48 3.81 8.44 -8.35
N SER A 49 4.06 8.31 -7.04
CA SER A 49 4.84 9.29 -6.28
C SER A 49 6.28 9.45 -6.78
N ALA A 50 6.92 8.35 -7.17
CA ALA A 50 8.24 8.38 -7.79
C ALA A 50 8.25 9.17 -9.10
N LYS A 51 7.26 8.92 -9.98
CA LYS A 51 7.08 9.66 -11.24
C LYS A 51 6.84 11.16 -11.00
N ASN A 52 6.17 11.51 -9.91
CA ASN A 52 5.91 12.91 -9.53
C ASN A 52 7.08 13.57 -8.76
N GLY A 53 8.21 12.88 -8.58
CA GLY A 53 9.39 13.41 -7.90
C GLY A 53 9.24 13.57 -6.39
N TRP A 54 8.29 12.90 -5.74
CA TRP A 54 8.07 12.99 -4.29
C TRP A 54 9.14 12.20 -3.54
N THR A 55 10.29 12.84 -3.37
CA THR A 55 11.48 12.30 -2.72
C THR A 55 11.98 13.26 -1.65
N ASP A 56 12.47 12.72 -0.54
CA ASP A 56 13.10 13.54 0.49
C ASP A 56 14.58 13.84 0.15
N LYS A 57 15.25 14.64 0.99
CA LYS A 57 16.66 15.01 0.83
C LYS A 57 17.63 13.82 0.80
N ARG A 58 17.19 12.62 1.17
CA ARG A 58 17.97 11.38 1.19
C ARG A 58 17.59 10.45 0.02
N GLY A 59 16.80 10.93 -0.94
CA GLY A 59 16.33 10.15 -2.09
C GLY A 59 15.26 9.12 -1.75
N ARG A 60 14.64 9.18 -0.57
CA ARG A 60 13.58 8.25 -0.18
C ARG A 60 12.25 8.74 -0.72
N ILE A 61 11.57 7.89 -1.46
CA ILE A 61 10.23 8.18 -1.97
C ILE A 61 9.25 8.25 -0.80
N TYR A 62 8.38 9.25 -0.85
CA TYR A 62 7.30 9.40 0.11
C TYR A 62 5.97 9.62 -0.60
N GLN A 63 4.88 9.33 0.08
CA GLN A 63 3.55 9.51 -0.48
C GLN A 63 2.56 10.08 0.53
N PHE A 64 1.53 10.71 -0.02
CA PHE A 64 0.30 11.03 0.70
C PHE A 64 -0.73 9.98 0.33
N PHE A 65 -1.20 9.26 1.33
CA PHE A 65 -2.27 8.27 1.20
C PHE A 65 -3.04 8.21 2.51
N THR A 66 -4.30 8.61 2.46
CA THR A 66 -5.12 8.84 3.65
C THR A 66 -5.90 7.59 4.06
N VAL A 67 -6.37 7.58 5.31
CA VAL A 67 -7.32 6.55 5.78
C VAL A 67 -8.59 6.57 4.91
N LYS A 68 -9.08 7.74 4.52
CA LYS A 68 -10.25 7.88 3.66
C LYS A 68 -10.05 7.24 2.28
N GLU A 69 -8.92 7.48 1.62
CA GLU A 69 -8.60 6.83 0.34
C GLU A 69 -8.53 5.31 0.47
N ALA A 70 -7.96 4.80 1.57
CA ALA A 70 -7.93 3.37 1.85
C ALA A 70 -9.35 2.79 2.08
N GLN A 71 -10.21 3.51 2.81
CA GLN A 71 -11.62 3.13 3.00
C GLN A 71 -12.38 3.08 1.67
N GLU A 72 -12.17 4.05 0.78
CA GLU A 72 -12.82 4.09 -0.53
C GLU A 72 -12.37 2.93 -1.42
N LYS A 73 -11.07 2.59 -1.41
CA LYS A 73 -10.51 1.51 -2.23
C LYS A 73 -10.85 0.11 -1.71
N LEU A 74 -10.76 -0.11 -0.39
CA LEU A 74 -10.97 -1.43 0.23
C LEU A 74 -12.40 -1.66 0.74
N ARG A 75 -13.23 -0.61 0.77
CA ARG A 75 -14.62 -0.65 1.26
C ARG A 75 -14.75 -1.14 2.71
N PHE A 76 -13.74 -0.86 3.54
CA PHE A 76 -13.76 -1.17 4.97
C PHE A 76 -14.09 0.05 5.83
N GLY A 77 -14.65 -0.23 7.01
CA GLY A 77 -14.88 0.78 8.05
C GLY A 77 -13.57 1.39 8.56
N HIS A 78 -13.69 2.58 9.13
CA HIS A 78 -12.56 3.39 9.58
C HIS A 78 -11.63 2.64 10.55
N GLU A 79 -12.20 1.99 11.57
CA GLU A 79 -11.44 1.25 12.58
C GLU A 79 -10.61 0.12 11.96
N LYS A 80 -11.19 -0.62 11.01
CA LYS A 80 -10.48 -1.70 10.32
C LYS A 80 -9.31 -1.13 9.52
N ILE A 81 -9.51 -0.07 8.75
CA ILE A 81 -8.41 0.57 8.01
C ILE A 81 -7.30 1.06 8.94
N CYS A 82 -7.66 1.70 10.05
CA CYS A 82 -6.68 2.12 11.05
C CYS A 82 -5.87 0.93 11.58
N ARG A 83 -6.52 -0.20 11.86
CA ARG A 83 -5.85 -1.45 12.26
C ARG A 83 -4.90 -1.96 11.17
N LEU A 84 -5.31 -1.99 9.91
CA LEU A 84 -4.46 -2.44 8.79
C LEU A 84 -3.19 -1.59 8.67
N PHE A 85 -3.30 -0.27 8.80
CA PHE A 85 -2.10 0.58 8.83
C PHE A 85 -1.21 0.27 10.03
N SER A 86 -1.78 0.07 11.22
CA SER A 86 -1.02 -0.30 12.41
C SER A 86 -0.30 -1.64 12.26
N GLU A 87 -0.93 -2.64 11.63
CA GLU A 87 -0.28 -3.93 11.32
C GLU A 87 0.94 -3.74 10.42
N LEU A 88 0.83 -2.91 9.37
CA LEU A 88 1.95 -2.61 8.48
C LEU A 88 3.08 -1.84 9.17
N GLU A 89 2.76 -0.96 10.12
CA GLU A 89 3.76 -0.26 10.94
C GLU A 89 4.47 -1.22 11.90
N GLN A 90 3.72 -2.11 12.56
CA GLN A 90 4.26 -3.12 13.47
C GLN A 90 5.17 -4.13 12.76
N ALA A 91 4.84 -4.48 11.51
CA ALA A 91 5.64 -5.35 10.67
C ALA A 91 6.83 -4.66 9.98
N ASP A 92 7.09 -3.39 10.31
CA ASP A 92 8.14 -2.55 9.72
C ASP A 92 8.06 -2.40 8.19
N LEU A 93 6.86 -2.51 7.62
CA LEU A 93 6.62 -2.37 6.18
C LEU A 93 6.40 -0.92 5.76
N ILE A 94 5.93 -0.08 6.68
CA ILE A 94 5.71 1.36 6.44
C ILE A 94 6.11 2.21 7.64
N VAL A 95 6.32 3.50 7.40
CA VAL A 95 6.43 4.53 8.44
C VAL A 95 5.53 5.70 8.10
N ARG A 96 4.59 6.05 8.97
CA ARG A 96 3.79 7.27 8.84
C ARG A 96 4.37 8.40 9.70
N LYS A 97 4.55 9.58 9.11
CA LYS A 97 5.03 10.79 9.79
C LYS A 97 3.98 11.89 9.75
N ARG A 98 3.60 12.39 10.92
CA ARG A 98 2.77 13.60 11.05
C ARG A 98 3.63 14.83 10.75
N GLN A 99 3.11 15.75 9.94
CA GLN A 99 3.83 16.96 9.52
C GLN A 99 3.42 18.23 10.29
N GLY A 100 2.55 18.11 11.29
CA GLY A 100 1.94 19.24 12.00
C GLY A 100 0.47 19.45 11.61
N GLN A 101 -0.16 20.46 12.20
CA GLN A 101 -1.58 20.75 11.98
C GLN A 101 -1.84 21.15 10.52
N GLY A 102 -2.97 20.68 9.96
CA GLY A 102 -3.41 21.00 8.60
C GLY A 102 -2.61 20.36 7.46
N LYS A 103 -1.50 19.67 7.75
CA LYS A 103 -0.68 19.00 6.74
C LYS A 103 -1.02 17.50 6.66
N PRO A 104 -1.12 16.93 5.45
CA PRO A 104 -1.35 15.51 5.28
C PRO A 104 -0.17 14.70 5.86
N ASN A 105 -0.47 13.52 6.41
CA ASN A 105 0.58 12.63 6.89
C ASN A 105 1.38 12.07 5.71
N ILE A 106 2.69 12.01 5.88
CA ILE A 106 3.59 11.36 4.92
C ILE A 106 3.69 9.88 5.26
N ILE A 107 3.67 9.03 4.24
CA ILE A 107 3.98 7.60 4.35
C ILE A 107 5.26 7.29 3.58
N TYR A 108 6.18 6.58 4.22
CA TYR A 108 7.33 5.94 3.59
C TYR A 108 7.08 4.43 3.54
N LEU A 109 7.33 3.80 2.39
CA LEU A 109 7.37 2.34 2.29
C LEU A 109 8.78 1.85 2.60
N LYS A 110 8.86 0.73 3.29
CA LYS A 110 10.10 -0.02 3.51
C LYS A 110 10.13 -1.23 2.59
N LYS A 111 11.35 -1.60 2.19
CA LYS A 111 11.59 -2.86 1.50
C LYS A 111 11.51 -3.99 2.53
N PHE A 112 10.87 -5.07 2.12
CA PHE A 112 10.80 -6.33 2.87
C PHE A 112 12.11 -7.10 2.74
#